data_AF-A0A7J7TVS9-F1
#
_entry.id   AF-A0A7J7TVS9-F1
#
_cell.length_a   1.000
_cell.length_b   1.000
_cell.length_c   1.000
_cell.angle_alpha   90.00
_cell.angle_beta   90.00
_cell.angle_gamma   90.00
#
_symmetry.space_group_name_H-M   'P 1'
#
loop_
_entity.id
_entity.type
_entity.pdbx_description
1 polymer ?
#
loop_
_entity_poly.entity_id
_entity_poly.type
_entity_poly.pdbx_seq_one_letter_code
_entity_poly.pdbx_strand_id
1 'polypeptide(L)'
;MVVISTPNSDFNPLFPAVTMRDSDHKFEWNRKQFQTWASGVADFYNYSVEFTGVGEPPEGAGNVGYCTQIGVFRKTGAPATEPCVAEQSGQHVYKIVYSVSYPSLQQKEIRKLAVANEVSRQVQSLRQRYVSSLRILRRGDGDGHRASDPGLVPFSGPVFTELEKRKIEKSPEPFRFGNKLYVPLERLLAYPKVNRLCDSVDTMRALIADSVRLSRDGSAVKVDLREASP
;
A
#
# COMPACT_ATOMS: atom_id res chain seq x y z
N MET A 1 -23.67 3.49 0.80
CA MET A 1 -23.98 2.05 0.86
C MET A 1 -24.16 1.71 2.32
N VAL A 2 -25.23 1.00 2.66
CA VAL A 2 -25.50 0.52 4.03
C VAL A 2 -25.69 -1.00 3.94
N VAL A 3 -25.13 -1.73 4.89
CA VAL A 3 -25.24 -3.20 4.96
C VAL A 3 -25.81 -3.56 6.31
N ILE A 4 -26.92 -4.31 6.31
CA ILE A 4 -27.55 -4.81 7.53
C ILE A 4 -27.58 -6.33 7.44
N SER A 5 -27.03 -6.99 8.45
CA SER A 5 -27.12 -8.43 8.61
C SER A 5 -27.97 -8.76 9.85
N THR A 6 -28.69 -9.87 9.79
CA THR A 6 -29.45 -10.41 10.92
C THR A 6 -29.55 -11.93 10.79
N PRO A 7 -29.67 -12.68 11.89
CA PRO A 7 -30.03 -14.09 11.83
C PRO A 7 -31.32 -14.30 11.01
N ASN A 8 -31.37 -15.42 10.29
CA ASN A 8 -32.58 -15.91 9.63
C ASN A 8 -33.22 -17.02 10.49
N SER A 9 -34.38 -16.75 11.08
CA SER A 9 -35.06 -17.73 11.93
C SER A 9 -35.53 -18.97 11.15
N ASP A 10 -35.73 -18.89 9.84
CA ASP A 10 -36.08 -20.05 9.00
C ASP A 10 -34.99 -21.13 9.02
N PHE A 11 -33.74 -20.73 9.33
CA PHE A 11 -32.60 -21.63 9.40
C PHE A 11 -32.43 -22.29 10.78
N ASN A 12 -33.05 -21.73 11.83
CA ASN A 12 -32.86 -22.21 13.21
C ASN A 12 -33.17 -23.70 13.43
N PRO A 13 -34.19 -24.29 12.80
CA PRO A 13 -34.48 -25.72 12.96
C PRO A 13 -33.35 -26.66 12.56
N LEU A 14 -32.36 -26.19 11.78
CA LEU A 14 -31.18 -26.97 11.41
C LEU A 14 -30.15 -27.06 12.54
N PHE A 15 -30.27 -26.22 13.57
CA PHE A 15 -29.43 -26.30 14.76
C PHE A 15 -30.07 -27.17 15.83
N PRO A 16 -29.28 -27.97 16.58
CA PRO A 16 -29.82 -28.77 17.68
C PRO A 16 -30.46 -27.89 18.76
N ALA A 17 -31.78 -28.02 18.95
CA ALA A 17 -32.54 -27.44 20.06
C ALA A 17 -32.46 -25.90 20.20
N VAL A 18 -32.53 -25.16 19.09
CA VAL A 18 -32.50 -23.70 19.07
C VAL A 18 -33.83 -23.12 18.58
N THR A 19 -34.53 -22.37 19.44
CA THR A 19 -35.65 -21.51 19.02
C THR A 19 -35.15 -20.11 18.64
N MET A 20 -34.32 -19.51 19.49
CA MET A 20 -33.51 -18.31 19.21
C MET A 20 -32.04 -18.63 19.47
N ARG A 21 -31.15 -18.10 18.63
CA ARG A 21 -29.71 -18.44 18.66
C ARG A 21 -28.98 -17.85 19.84
N ASP A 22 -29.49 -16.76 20.40
CA ASP A 22 -28.94 -16.12 21.60
C ASP A 22 -30.09 -15.62 22.50
N SER A 23 -29.93 -15.79 23.81
CA SER A 23 -30.89 -15.32 24.81
C SER A 23 -31.01 -13.80 24.91
N ASP A 24 -29.99 -13.05 24.49
CA ASP A 24 -30.03 -11.58 24.52
C ASP A 24 -30.70 -10.97 23.28
N HIS A 25 -30.89 -11.77 22.21
CA HIS A 25 -31.67 -11.32 21.05
C HIS A 25 -33.09 -10.93 21.47
N LYS A 26 -33.54 -9.75 21.03
CA LYS A 26 -34.90 -9.29 21.30
C LYS A 26 -35.93 -9.84 20.32
N PHE A 27 -35.47 -10.24 19.12
CA PHE A 27 -36.26 -10.89 18.08
C PHE A 27 -35.32 -11.57 17.07
N GLU A 28 -35.83 -12.54 16.31
CA GLU A 28 -35.18 -13.09 15.13
C GLU A 28 -36.20 -13.16 13.99
N TRP A 29 -35.89 -12.50 12.87
CA TRP A 29 -36.79 -12.45 11.71
C TRP A 29 -36.57 -13.65 10.78
N ASN A 30 -37.67 -14.14 10.21
CA ASN A 30 -37.60 -14.98 9.02
C ASN A 30 -37.30 -14.14 7.76
N ARG A 31 -37.06 -14.81 6.63
CA ARG A 31 -36.74 -14.13 5.37
C ARG A 31 -37.80 -13.13 4.94
N LYS A 32 -39.08 -13.51 5.03
CA LYS A 32 -40.19 -12.65 4.60
C LYS A 32 -40.32 -11.39 5.45
N GLN A 33 -40.17 -11.52 6.77
CA GLN A 33 -40.21 -10.39 7.71
C GLN A 33 -39.09 -9.41 7.42
N PHE A 34 -37.85 -9.91 7.30
CA PHE A 34 -36.70 -9.06 6.99
C PHE A 34 -36.84 -8.38 5.63
N GLN A 35 -37.22 -9.11 4.58
CA GLN A 35 -37.42 -8.55 3.24
C GLN A 35 -38.51 -7.50 3.21
N THR A 36 -39.63 -7.74 3.88
CA THR A 36 -40.76 -6.80 3.93
C THR A 36 -40.35 -5.50 4.61
N TRP A 37 -39.69 -5.60 5.78
CA TRP A 37 -39.17 -4.44 6.50
C TRP A 37 -38.13 -3.69 5.66
N ALA A 38 -37.15 -4.41 5.11
CA ALA A 38 -36.03 -3.82 4.37
C ALA A 38 -36.51 -3.12 3.09
N SER A 39 -37.41 -3.72 2.31
CA SER A 39 -37.98 -3.07 1.13
C SER A 39 -38.78 -1.81 1.51
N GLY A 40 -39.59 -1.85 2.57
CA GLY A 40 -40.32 -0.67 3.03
C GLY A 40 -39.39 0.49 3.46
N VAL A 41 -38.29 0.18 4.15
CA VAL A 41 -37.25 1.15 4.50
C VAL A 41 -36.57 1.70 3.24
N ALA A 42 -36.23 0.82 2.30
CA ALA A 42 -35.56 1.21 1.06
C ALA A 42 -36.42 2.20 0.26
N ASP A 43 -37.69 1.87 0.06
CA ASP A 43 -38.65 2.73 -0.65
C ASP A 43 -38.83 4.08 0.05
N PHE A 44 -39.00 4.08 1.38
CA PHE A 44 -39.23 5.30 2.16
C PHE A 44 -38.05 6.27 2.09
N TYR A 45 -36.81 5.76 2.10
CA TYR A 45 -35.59 6.58 2.13
C TYR A 45 -34.91 6.72 0.75
N ASN A 46 -35.54 6.28 -0.33
CA ASN A 46 -35.00 6.31 -1.70
C ASN A 46 -33.68 5.54 -1.85
N TYR A 47 -33.69 4.29 -1.39
CA TYR A 47 -32.66 3.28 -1.63
C TYR A 47 -33.23 2.14 -2.46
N SER A 48 -32.38 1.41 -3.18
CA SER A 48 -32.64 0.05 -3.60
C SER A 48 -32.03 -0.91 -2.56
N VAL A 49 -32.62 -2.09 -2.42
CA VAL A 49 -32.12 -3.15 -1.56
C VAL A 49 -31.91 -4.44 -2.35
N GLU A 50 -30.75 -5.05 -2.17
CA GLU A 50 -30.43 -6.38 -2.67
C GLU A 50 -30.32 -7.36 -1.49
N PHE A 51 -30.93 -8.53 -1.62
CA PHE A 51 -30.95 -9.55 -0.58
C PHE A 51 -29.94 -10.65 -0.88
N THR A 52 -29.06 -10.92 0.08
CA THR A 52 -28.06 -11.99 0.04
C THR A 52 -27.89 -12.58 1.44
N GLY A 53 -26.87 -13.41 1.66
CA GLY A 53 -26.58 -13.98 2.97
C GLY A 53 -25.30 -14.79 3.01
N VAL A 54 -25.03 -15.36 4.18
CA VAL A 54 -23.90 -16.28 4.42
C VAL A 54 -24.36 -17.52 5.18
N GLY A 55 -23.66 -18.63 4.96
CA GLY A 55 -23.99 -19.94 5.52
C GLY A 55 -25.11 -20.61 4.73
N GLU A 56 -24.74 -21.30 3.65
CA GLU A 56 -25.68 -22.09 2.86
C GLU A 56 -26.22 -23.26 3.68
N PRO A 57 -27.47 -23.68 3.44
CA PRO A 57 -28.01 -24.86 4.09
C PRO A 57 -27.23 -26.10 3.64
N PRO A 58 -27.04 -27.10 4.52
CA PRO A 58 -26.47 -28.37 4.13
C PRO A 58 -27.34 -29.06 3.09
N GLU A 59 -26.73 -29.95 2.30
CA GLU A 59 -27.43 -30.69 1.25
C GLU A 59 -28.63 -31.45 1.82
N GLY A 60 -29.77 -31.36 1.14
CA GLY A 60 -31.02 -32.03 1.55
C GLY A 60 -31.85 -31.31 2.62
N ALA A 61 -31.40 -30.18 3.18
CA ALA A 61 -32.12 -29.45 4.24
C ALA A 61 -33.32 -28.59 3.79
N GLY A 62 -33.64 -28.60 2.49
CA GLY A 62 -34.72 -27.80 1.91
C GLY A 62 -34.38 -26.31 1.74
N ASN A 63 -35.32 -25.52 1.23
CA ASN A 63 -35.12 -24.10 0.92
C ASN A 63 -35.36 -23.20 2.14
N VAL A 64 -34.47 -23.27 3.13
CA VAL A 64 -34.48 -22.36 4.31
C VAL A 64 -33.72 -21.05 4.06
N GLY A 65 -32.98 -20.96 2.95
CA GLY A 65 -32.11 -19.82 2.61
C GLY A 65 -30.82 -19.80 3.44
N TYR A 66 -30.16 -18.65 3.48
CA TYR A 66 -28.91 -18.49 4.24
C TYR A 66 -29.13 -18.47 5.76
N CYS A 67 -28.15 -18.93 6.51
CA CYS A 67 -28.10 -18.88 7.96
C CYS A 67 -28.16 -17.44 8.50
N THR A 68 -27.42 -16.54 7.88
CA THR A 68 -27.49 -15.09 8.11
C THR A 68 -27.99 -14.43 6.83
N GLN A 69 -29.04 -13.62 6.95
CA GLN A 69 -29.58 -12.83 5.85
C GLN A 69 -29.01 -11.42 5.88
N ILE A 70 -28.79 -10.85 4.70
CA ILE A 70 -28.12 -9.56 4.50
C ILE A 70 -28.93 -8.73 3.51
N GLY A 71 -29.20 -7.49 3.87
CA GLY A 71 -29.76 -6.46 2.99
C GLY A 71 -28.66 -5.44 2.64
N VAL A 72 -28.36 -5.32 1.35
CA VAL A 72 -27.39 -4.35 0.82
C VAL A 72 -28.16 -3.18 0.23
N PHE A 73 -28.13 -2.04 0.91
CA PHE A 73 -28.85 -0.84 0.52
C PHE A 73 -27.95 0.12 -0.26
N ARG A 74 -28.41 0.54 -1.43
CA ARG A 74 -27.74 1.52 -2.30
C ARG A 74 -28.67 2.69 -2.58
N LYS A 75 -28.19 3.92 -2.41
CA LYS A 75 -29.02 5.12 -2.61
C LYS A 75 -29.41 5.22 -4.09
N THR A 76 -30.70 5.35 -4.37
CA THR A 76 -31.21 5.43 -5.75
C THR A 76 -31.07 6.86 -6.26
N GLY A 77 -30.56 7.03 -7.49
CA GLY A 77 -30.48 8.33 -8.13
C GLY A 77 -29.41 9.27 -7.58
N ALA A 78 -28.28 8.75 -7.10
CA ALA A 78 -27.11 9.59 -6.94
C ALA A 78 -26.40 9.73 -8.31
N PRO A 79 -26.37 10.91 -8.95
CA PRO A 79 -25.17 11.28 -9.69
C PRO A 79 -24.01 11.29 -8.69
N ALA A 80 -22.77 11.16 -9.17
CA ALA A 80 -21.62 11.54 -8.38
C ALA A 80 -21.75 13.04 -8.06
N THR A 81 -22.40 13.39 -6.96
CA THR A 81 -22.71 14.77 -6.63
C THR A 81 -22.02 15.12 -5.31
N GLU A 82 -21.14 16.11 -5.46
CA GLU A 82 -20.75 17.19 -4.56
C GLU A 82 -20.77 16.91 -3.05
N PRO A 83 -19.71 17.32 -2.32
CA PRO A 83 -19.61 17.10 -0.89
C PRO A 83 -20.85 17.70 -0.22
N CYS A 84 -21.67 16.84 0.39
CA CYS A 84 -22.77 17.26 1.24
C CYS A 84 -22.17 18.19 2.31
N VAL A 85 -22.48 19.48 2.22
CA VAL A 85 -22.23 20.42 3.32
C VAL A 85 -23.14 19.95 4.43
N ALA A 86 -22.59 19.14 5.34
CA ALA A 86 -23.29 18.71 6.54
C ALA A 86 -23.73 19.98 7.28
N GLU A 87 -25.03 20.12 7.51
CA GLU A 87 -25.54 21.14 8.42
C GLU A 87 -24.87 20.91 9.77
N GLN A 88 -23.93 21.78 10.13
CA GLN A 88 -23.20 21.74 11.40
C GLN A 88 -24.09 22.25 12.53
N SER A 89 -25.15 21.51 12.84
CA SER A 89 -25.80 21.60 14.16
C SER A 89 -25.22 20.47 15.02
N GLY A 90 -23.96 20.66 15.43
CA GLY A 90 -23.10 19.59 15.95
C GLY A 90 -23.34 19.27 17.42
N GLN A 91 -24.47 18.65 17.76
CA GLN A 91 -24.57 18.00 19.08
C GLN A 91 -23.86 16.65 19.01
N HIS A 92 -22.61 16.63 19.47
CA HIS A 92 -21.81 15.41 19.55
C HIS A 92 -22.31 14.54 20.71
N VAL A 93 -23.21 13.59 20.41
CA VAL A 93 -23.74 12.64 21.40
C VAL A 93 -22.69 11.58 21.77
N TYR A 94 -21.84 11.18 20.83
CA TYR A 94 -20.84 10.13 21.03
C TYR A 94 -19.56 10.66 21.69
N LYS A 95 -19.01 9.88 22.64
CA LYS A 95 -17.69 10.09 23.22
C LYS A 95 -16.63 9.33 22.42
N ILE A 96 -15.64 10.03 21.87
CA ILE A 96 -14.48 9.40 21.22
C ILE A 96 -13.66 8.66 22.28
N VAL A 97 -13.54 7.34 22.14
CA VAL A 97 -12.70 6.50 23.02
C VAL A 97 -11.26 6.45 22.52
N TYR A 98 -11.06 6.43 21.20
CA TYR A 98 -9.75 6.36 20.56
C TYR A 98 -9.84 6.96 19.14
N SER A 99 -8.77 7.65 18.70
CA SER A 99 -8.65 8.17 17.33
C SER A 99 -7.20 8.10 16.90
N VAL A 100 -6.98 7.68 15.65
CA VAL A 100 -5.65 7.58 15.05
C VAL A 100 -5.71 8.09 13.61
N SER A 101 -4.67 8.81 13.21
CA SER A 101 -4.47 9.26 11.83
C SER A 101 -3.17 8.67 11.30
N TYR A 102 -3.27 7.93 10.20
CA TYR A 102 -2.10 7.29 9.58
C TYR A 102 -1.44 8.23 8.57
N PRO A 103 -0.09 8.28 8.53
CA PRO A 103 0.61 9.07 7.53
C PRO A 103 0.33 8.53 6.13
N SER A 104 0.23 9.44 5.16
CA SER A 104 -0.03 9.12 3.75
C SER A 104 1.03 9.76 2.87
N LEU A 105 1.37 9.13 1.74
CA LEU A 105 2.26 9.70 0.73
C LEU A 105 1.69 10.95 0.04
N GLN A 106 0.42 11.27 0.27
CA GLN A 106 -0.16 12.57 -0.12
C GLN A 106 0.40 13.73 0.73
N GLN A 107 0.86 13.45 1.95
CA GLN A 107 1.47 14.45 2.81
C GLN A 107 2.91 14.71 2.35
N LYS A 108 3.23 15.99 2.08
CA LYS A 108 4.51 16.42 1.52
C LYS A 108 5.71 15.88 2.31
N GLU A 109 5.68 16.02 3.64
CA GLU A 109 6.80 15.60 4.50
C GLU A 109 6.97 14.08 4.55
N ILE A 110 5.87 13.32 4.55
CA ILE A 110 5.92 11.86 4.50
C ILE A 110 6.46 11.39 3.15
N ARG A 111 6.03 12.01 2.04
CA ARG A 111 6.56 11.74 0.71
C ARG A 111 8.06 12.04 0.62
N LYS A 112 8.48 13.20 1.14
CA LYS A 112 9.88 13.62 1.22
C LYS A 112 10.72 12.57 1.93
N LEU A 113 10.29 12.17 3.14
CA LEU A 113 10.95 11.16 3.95
C LEU A 113 11.02 9.80 3.24
N ALA A 114 9.91 9.36 2.63
CA ALA A 114 9.86 8.09 1.90
C ALA A 114 10.84 8.04 0.72
N VAL A 115 10.89 9.09 -0.10
CA VAL A 115 11.83 9.20 -1.23
C VAL A 115 13.27 9.24 -0.73
N ALA A 116 13.57 10.08 0.27
CA ALA A 116 14.91 10.20 0.82
C ALA A 116 15.43 8.88 1.41
N ASN A 117 14.59 8.15 2.15
CA ASN A 117 14.95 6.86 2.72
C ASN A 117 15.18 5.80 1.64
N GLU A 118 14.31 5.71 0.64
CA GLU A 118 14.47 4.73 -0.44
C GLU A 118 15.70 5.04 -1.30
N VAL A 119 15.94 6.32 -1.64
CA VAL A 119 17.17 6.75 -2.34
C VAL A 119 18.41 6.40 -1.52
N SER A 120 18.42 6.74 -0.23
CA SER A 120 19.56 6.44 0.65
C SER A 120 19.83 4.94 0.72
N ARG A 121 18.78 4.11 0.84
CA ARG A 121 18.88 2.66 0.85
C ARG A 121 19.48 2.12 -0.45
N GLN A 122 19.06 2.64 -1.61
CA GLN A 122 19.60 2.20 -2.91
C GLN A 122 21.06 2.62 -3.08
N VAL A 123 21.40 3.85 -2.71
CA VAL A 123 22.79 4.37 -2.77
C VAL A 123 23.70 3.57 -1.83
N GLN A 124 23.24 3.26 -0.61
CA GLN A 124 24.00 2.43 0.34
C GLN A 124 24.20 1.01 -0.18
N SER A 125 23.17 0.39 -0.77
CA SER A 125 23.28 -0.92 -1.41
C SER A 125 24.31 -0.93 -2.54
N LEU A 126 24.27 0.08 -3.44
CA LEU A 126 25.25 0.24 -4.51
C LEU A 126 26.67 0.45 -3.98
N ARG A 127 26.83 1.28 -2.94
CA ARG A 127 28.11 1.48 -2.26
C ARG A 127 28.66 0.18 -1.71
N GLN A 128 27.85 -0.60 -0.99
CA GLN A 128 28.28 -1.87 -0.40
C GLN A 128 28.75 -2.87 -1.47
N ARG A 129 28.02 -2.95 -2.59
CA ARG A 129 28.42 -3.79 -3.74
C ARG A 129 29.75 -3.32 -4.34
N TYR A 130 29.91 -2.01 -4.55
CA TYR A 130 31.14 -1.43 -5.10
C TYR A 130 32.35 -1.61 -4.17
N VAL A 131 32.18 -1.44 -2.86
CA VAL A 131 33.26 -1.70 -1.88
C VAL A 131 33.61 -3.18 -1.84
N SER A 132 32.62 -4.08 -1.96
CA SER A 132 32.85 -5.52 -2.00
C SER A 132 33.62 -5.95 -3.25
N SER A 133 33.28 -5.42 -4.43
CA SER A 133 34.00 -5.71 -5.67
C SER A 133 35.45 -5.23 -5.61
N LEU A 134 35.71 -4.03 -5.06
CA LEU A 134 37.06 -3.52 -4.83
C LEU A 134 37.89 -4.43 -3.91
N ARG A 135 37.29 -5.02 -2.87
CA ARG A 135 37.97 -5.96 -1.97
C ARG A 135 38.34 -7.27 -2.69
N ILE A 136 37.48 -7.76 -3.57
CA ILE A 136 37.74 -8.97 -4.36
C ILE A 136 38.91 -8.73 -5.33
N LEU A 137 38.92 -7.63 -6.08
CA LEU A 137 40.04 -7.32 -6.97
C LEU A 137 41.37 -7.20 -6.23
N ARG A 138 41.39 -6.52 -5.06
CA ARG A 138 42.61 -6.40 -4.25
C ARG A 138 43.14 -7.73 -3.72
N ARG A 139 42.30 -8.77 -3.61
CA ARG A 139 42.73 -10.13 -3.23
C ARG A 139 43.22 -10.95 -4.42
N GLY A 140 42.85 -10.58 -5.64
CA GLY A 140 43.23 -11.27 -6.88
C GLY A 140 44.45 -10.69 -7.61
N ASP A 141 44.94 -9.52 -7.18
CA ASP A 141 46.04 -8.81 -7.85
C ASP A 141 47.41 -9.35 -7.39
N GLY A 142 47.79 -10.48 -7.99
CA GLY A 142 49.14 -11.05 -7.96
C GLY A 142 49.92 -10.82 -9.26
N ASP A 143 49.39 -10.05 -10.23
CA ASP A 143 50.08 -9.78 -11.49
C ASP A 143 49.76 -8.37 -12.03
N GLY A 144 50.80 -7.57 -12.25
CA GLY A 144 50.76 -6.11 -12.29
C GLY A 144 50.23 -5.50 -13.58
N HIS A 145 48.91 -5.46 -13.77
CA HIS A 145 48.27 -4.64 -14.81
C HIS A 145 47.31 -3.60 -14.23
N ARG A 146 47.40 -2.37 -14.76
CA ARG A 146 46.63 -1.18 -14.34
C ARG A 146 45.15 -1.52 -14.21
N ALA A 147 44.62 -1.41 -12.99
CA ALA A 147 43.23 -1.67 -12.65
C ALA A 147 42.28 -0.74 -13.42
N SER A 148 41.63 -1.27 -14.46
CA SER A 148 40.41 -0.72 -15.04
C SER A 148 39.30 -0.72 -13.98
N ASP A 149 38.37 0.25 -14.05
CA ASP A 149 37.25 0.37 -13.11
C ASP A 149 36.53 -0.98 -13.00
N PRO A 150 36.38 -1.56 -11.80
CA PRO A 150 35.68 -2.81 -11.63
C PRO A 150 34.22 -2.57 -12.04
N GLY A 151 33.83 -3.02 -13.22
CA GLY A 151 32.43 -3.06 -13.62
C GLY A 151 31.60 -3.61 -12.45
N LEU A 152 30.45 -2.97 -12.19
CA LEU A 152 29.57 -3.37 -11.11
C LEU A 152 29.14 -4.83 -11.32
N VAL A 153 29.48 -5.69 -10.35
CA VAL A 153 29.07 -7.10 -10.28
C VAL A 153 27.55 -7.21 -10.53
N PRO A 154 27.07 -8.18 -11.32
CA PRO A 154 25.66 -8.29 -11.69
C PRO A 154 24.74 -8.29 -10.47
N PHE A 155 23.55 -7.72 -10.67
CA PHE A 155 22.53 -7.45 -9.64
C PHE A 155 22.31 -8.60 -8.65
N SER A 156 22.88 -8.50 -7.45
CA SER A 156 22.49 -9.37 -6.34
C SER A 156 21.42 -8.67 -5.50
N GLY A 157 20.15 -8.85 -5.85
CA GLY A 157 18.99 -8.19 -5.26
C GLY A 157 17.65 -8.73 -5.78
N PRO A 158 16.50 -8.12 -5.44
CA PRO A 158 15.18 -8.63 -5.82
C PRO A 158 15.10 -8.87 -7.33
N VAL A 159 14.42 -9.95 -7.73
CA VAL A 159 14.27 -10.36 -9.14
C VAL A 159 13.58 -9.21 -9.89
N PHE A 160 14.38 -8.42 -10.61
CA PHE A 160 13.87 -7.43 -11.54
C PHE A 160 13.28 -8.16 -12.74
N THR A 161 12.16 -7.66 -13.27
CA THR A 161 11.68 -8.07 -14.59
C THR A 161 12.71 -7.69 -15.65
N GLU A 162 12.68 -8.38 -16.80
CA GLU A 162 13.60 -8.06 -17.91
C GLU A 162 13.50 -6.61 -18.38
N LEU A 163 12.30 -6.02 -18.32
CA LEU A 163 12.11 -4.60 -18.63
C LEU A 163 12.79 -3.69 -17.61
N GLU A 164 12.66 -3.99 -16.32
CA GLU A 164 13.30 -3.23 -15.25
C GLU A 164 14.83 -3.35 -15.33
N LYS A 165 15.37 -4.54 -15.59
CA LYS A 165 16.81 -4.73 -15.82
C LYS A 165 17.30 -3.86 -16.97
N ARG A 166 16.64 -3.92 -18.13
CA ARG A 166 16.99 -3.10 -19.31
C ARG A 166 16.91 -1.61 -19.03
N LYS A 167 15.91 -1.14 -18.27
CA LYS A 167 15.79 0.27 -17.88
C LYS A 167 16.97 0.69 -17.01
N ILE A 168 17.33 -0.15 -16.05
CA ILE A 168 18.45 0.12 -15.18
C ILE A 168 19.75 0.10 -16.00
N GLU A 169 20.03 -0.93 -16.79
CA GLU A 169 21.23 -1.03 -17.65
C GLU A 169 21.39 0.12 -18.64
N LYS A 170 20.29 0.64 -19.20
CA LYS A 170 20.31 1.82 -20.09
C LYS A 170 20.56 3.14 -19.37
N SER A 171 20.38 3.17 -18.04
CA SER A 171 20.57 4.39 -17.25
C SER A 171 22.05 4.59 -16.88
N PRO A 172 22.51 5.83 -16.67
CA PRO A 172 23.92 6.15 -16.41
C PRO A 172 24.51 5.33 -15.26
N GLU A 173 25.72 4.80 -15.45
CA GLU A 173 26.36 4.00 -14.41
C GLU A 173 26.87 4.87 -13.25
N PRO A 174 26.83 4.34 -12.01
CA PRO A 174 27.54 4.96 -10.90
C PRO A 174 29.04 5.05 -11.20
N PHE A 175 29.65 6.19 -10.88
CA PHE A 175 31.07 6.44 -11.14
C PHE A 175 31.80 6.90 -9.89
N ARG A 176 33.10 6.66 -9.85
CA ARG A 176 33.95 7.07 -8.73
C ARG A 176 34.76 8.32 -9.09
N PHE A 177 34.80 9.26 -8.15
CA PHE A 177 35.76 10.36 -8.21
C PHE A 177 36.41 10.54 -6.84
N GLY A 178 37.73 10.38 -6.78
CA GLY A 178 38.47 10.34 -5.53
C GLY A 178 37.98 9.22 -4.60
N ASN A 179 37.60 9.57 -3.36
CA ASN A 179 37.09 8.64 -2.36
C ASN A 179 35.55 8.61 -2.28
N LYS A 180 34.85 9.14 -3.29
CA LYS A 180 33.39 9.25 -3.32
C LYS A 180 32.82 8.47 -4.49
N LEU A 181 31.71 7.80 -4.24
CA LEU A 181 30.86 7.19 -5.26
C LEU A 181 29.73 8.17 -5.58
N TYR A 182 29.52 8.40 -6.87
CA TYR A 182 28.45 9.23 -7.39
C TYR A 182 27.43 8.32 -8.07
N VAL A 183 26.18 8.41 -7.63
CA VAL A 183 25.06 7.66 -8.19
C VAL A 183 24.13 8.65 -8.90
N PRO A 184 24.06 8.65 -10.24
CA PRO A 184 23.20 9.55 -11.00
C PRO A 184 21.72 9.45 -10.57
N LEU A 185 21.00 10.58 -10.57
CA LEU A 185 19.59 10.58 -10.23
C LEU A 185 18.76 9.82 -11.28
N GLU A 186 19.13 9.87 -12.55
CA GLU A 186 18.48 9.06 -13.60
C GLU A 186 18.61 7.56 -13.29
N ARG A 187 19.77 7.15 -12.76
CA ARG A 187 20.02 5.76 -12.33
C ARG A 187 19.12 5.37 -11.16
N LEU A 188 18.96 6.26 -10.18
CA LEU A 188 18.10 6.03 -9.03
C LEU A 188 16.63 5.93 -9.45
N LEU A 189 16.19 6.77 -10.39
CA LEU A 189 14.83 6.74 -10.92
C LEU A 189 14.52 5.46 -11.73
N ALA A 190 15.54 4.80 -12.28
CA ALA A 190 15.37 3.51 -12.95
C ALA A 190 15.01 2.37 -11.98
N TYR A 191 15.27 2.52 -10.67
CA TYR A 191 14.88 1.51 -9.68
C TYR A 191 13.36 1.58 -9.41
N PRO A 192 12.64 0.44 -9.51
CA PRO A 192 11.17 0.44 -9.44
C PRO A 192 10.60 1.07 -8.16
N LYS A 193 11.23 0.83 -7.01
CA LYS A 193 10.77 1.38 -5.73
C LYS A 193 10.92 2.90 -5.64
N VAL A 194 11.99 3.46 -6.19
CA VAL A 194 12.20 4.92 -6.24
C VAL A 194 11.20 5.54 -7.22
N ASN A 195 11.06 4.93 -8.41
CA ASN A 195 10.14 5.37 -9.46
C ASN A 195 8.68 5.44 -8.96
N ARG A 196 8.24 4.46 -8.16
CA ARG A 196 6.90 4.45 -7.57
C ARG A 196 6.63 5.59 -6.58
N LEU A 197 7.67 6.18 -6.00
CA LEU A 197 7.54 7.26 -5.01
C LEU A 197 7.68 8.65 -5.67
N CYS A 198 8.35 8.71 -6.82
CA CYS A 198 8.70 9.94 -7.49
C CYS A 198 8.81 9.73 -9.00
N ASP A 199 8.07 10.54 -9.77
CA ASP A 199 7.86 10.30 -11.21
C ASP A 199 8.91 10.99 -12.09
N SER A 200 9.65 11.96 -11.56
CA SER A 200 10.68 12.69 -12.31
C SER A 200 11.96 12.93 -11.50
N VAL A 201 13.06 13.13 -12.22
CA VAL A 201 14.36 13.47 -11.62
C VAL A 201 14.29 14.81 -10.89
N ASP A 202 13.58 15.80 -11.46
CA ASP A 202 13.46 17.12 -10.84
C ASP A 202 12.69 17.08 -9.52
N THR A 203 11.61 16.30 -9.49
CA THR A 203 10.83 16.08 -8.26
C THR A 203 11.68 15.35 -7.22
N MET A 204 12.45 14.34 -7.63
CA MET A 204 13.31 13.59 -6.72
C MET A 204 14.39 14.50 -6.14
N ARG A 205 15.06 15.28 -7.00
CA ARG A 205 16.08 16.26 -6.60
C ARG A 205 15.52 17.24 -5.57
N ALA A 206 14.34 17.81 -5.83
CA ALA A 206 13.69 18.75 -4.93
C ALA A 206 13.33 18.11 -3.57
N LEU A 207 12.85 16.87 -3.57
CA LEU A 207 12.46 16.17 -2.34
C LEU A 207 13.69 15.78 -1.49
N ILE A 208 14.78 15.35 -2.10
CA ILE A 208 15.95 14.83 -1.35
C ILE A 208 17.02 15.88 -1.05
N ALA A 209 16.91 17.09 -1.60
CA ALA A 209 17.94 18.13 -1.51
C ALA A 209 18.44 18.40 -0.08
N ASP A 210 17.53 18.39 0.91
CA ASP A 210 17.87 18.67 2.30
C ASP A 210 18.29 17.44 3.10
N SER A 211 18.06 16.24 2.57
CA SER A 211 18.22 14.97 3.30
C SER A 211 19.39 14.13 2.79
N VAL A 212 19.81 14.34 1.55
CA VAL A 212 20.84 13.54 0.88
C VAL A 212 21.89 14.46 0.26
N ARG A 213 23.16 14.06 0.36
CA ARG A 213 24.27 14.83 -0.21
C ARG A 213 24.28 14.70 -1.75
N LEU A 214 23.95 15.77 -2.45
CA LEU A 214 24.01 15.84 -3.92
C LEU A 214 25.38 16.36 -4.43
N SER A 215 25.67 16.08 -5.70
CA SER A 215 26.75 16.70 -6.47
C SER A 215 26.51 18.20 -6.66
N ARG A 216 27.53 18.94 -7.11
CA ARG A 216 27.47 20.41 -7.23
C ARG A 216 26.42 20.87 -8.25
N ASP A 217 26.25 20.11 -9.31
CA ASP A 217 25.24 20.27 -10.37
C ASP A 217 23.89 19.61 -10.04
N GLY A 218 23.79 18.91 -8.90
CA GLY A 218 22.56 18.23 -8.48
C GLY A 218 22.17 17.02 -9.35
N SER A 219 23.07 16.52 -10.20
CA SER A 219 22.80 15.39 -11.12
C SER A 219 22.99 14.02 -10.46
N ALA A 220 23.71 13.93 -9.34
CA ALA A 220 24.03 12.67 -8.68
C ALA A 220 24.02 12.77 -7.15
N VAL A 221 23.68 11.66 -6.47
CA VAL A 221 23.91 11.50 -5.04
C VAL A 221 25.37 11.10 -4.81
N LYS A 222 26.06 11.77 -3.89
CA LYS A 222 27.45 11.45 -3.52
C LYS A 222 27.51 10.76 -2.15
N VAL A 223 28.24 9.66 -2.08
CA VAL A 223 28.47 8.91 -0.84
C VAL A 223 29.96 8.58 -0.67
N ASP A 224 30.49 8.71 0.54
CA ASP A 224 31.88 8.40 0.84
C ASP A 224 32.13 6.88 0.81
N LEU A 225 33.20 6.42 0.15
CA LEU A 225 33.51 4.99 0.04
C LEU A 225 34.18 4.42 1.30
N ARG A 226 34.94 5.25 2.04
CA ARG A 226 35.50 4.87 3.35
C ARG A 226 34.43 5.07 4.42
N GLU A 227 34.32 4.15 5.36
CA GLU A 227 33.63 4.47 6.62
C GLU A 227 34.40 5.59 7.30
N ALA A 228 33.68 6.58 7.85
CA ALA A 228 34.30 7.49 8.79
C ALA A 228 34.92 6.60 9.88
N SER A 229 36.24 6.67 10.04
CA SER A 229 36.90 5.99 11.16
C SER A 229 36.21 6.47 12.45
N PRO A 230 35.83 5.56 13.36
CA PRO A 230 35.25 5.93 14.64
C PRO A 230 36.21 6.81 15.46
#